data_AF-A0A2A6RFE7-F1
#
_entry.id   AF-A0A2A6RFE7-F1
#
_cell.length_a   1.000
_cell.length_b   1.000
_cell.length_c   1.000
_cell.angle_alpha   90.00
_cell.angle_beta   90.00
_cell.angle_gamma   90.00
#
_symmetry.space_group_name_H-M   'P 1'
#
loop_
_entity.id
_entity.type
_entity.pdbx_description
1 polymer ?
#
loop_
_entity_poly.entity_id
_entity_poly.type
_entity_poly.pdbx_seq_one_letter_code
_entity_poly.pdbx_strand_id
1 'polypeptide(L)'
;MVIHLWNMDGEALLALNRPALLALIGQTRLRDPKPILSQAVRQIMAQTSGERQEQILTELLLLCTDKELAAMAEQIIRYDRYGIPESPLISKWKEEGRLEGIEKGIEKGIEKGIEKGIEKGIEKGIEKGHLELLLRLLTHRYGPLSAEMTARVAALSAPQMLELAEALLDFTSRDELEQWLAR
;
A
#
# COMPACT_ATOMS: atom_id res chain seq x y z
N MET A 1 25.11 -0.13 47.42
CA MET A 1 24.06 0.83 47.04
C MET A 1 23.56 0.41 45.66
N VAL A 2 22.28 0.05 45.53
CA VAL A 2 21.66 -0.36 44.26
C VAL A 2 20.94 0.85 43.68
N ILE A 3 21.24 1.22 42.44
CA ILE A 3 20.57 2.34 41.74
C ILE A 3 19.54 1.73 40.78
N HIS A 4 18.27 2.09 40.97
CA HIS A 4 17.16 1.65 40.14
C HIS A 4 16.90 2.70 39.04
N LEU A 5 17.51 2.52 37.87
CA LEU A 5 17.44 3.49 36.77
C LEU A 5 16.01 3.78 36.31
N TRP A 6 15.12 2.77 36.31
CA TRP A 6 13.71 2.93 35.93
C TRP A 6 12.89 3.84 36.86
N ASN A 7 13.39 4.13 38.06
CA ASN A 7 12.78 5.07 38.99
C ASN A 7 13.39 6.48 38.91
N MET A 8 14.43 6.68 38.08
CA MET A 8 15.04 7.98 37.85
C MET A 8 14.41 8.67 36.64
N ASP A 9 14.23 9.99 36.72
CA ASP A 9 13.83 10.80 35.55
C ASP A 9 15.04 10.95 34.61
N GLY A 10 14.84 10.79 33.30
CA GLY A 10 15.93 10.85 32.31
C GLY A 10 16.60 12.22 32.23
N GLU A 11 15.88 13.29 32.57
CA GLU A 11 16.42 14.64 32.71
C GLU A 11 17.49 14.74 33.80
N ALA A 12 17.41 13.90 34.84
CA ALA A 12 18.45 13.85 35.87
C ALA A 12 19.77 13.34 35.30
N LEU A 13 19.74 12.35 34.39
CA LEU A 13 20.95 11.88 33.70
C LEU A 13 21.52 12.94 32.75
N LEU A 14 20.67 13.69 32.04
CA LEU A 14 21.10 14.81 31.21
C LEU A 14 21.81 15.90 32.02
N ALA A 15 21.31 16.19 33.22
CA ALA A 15 21.86 17.21 34.11
C ALA A 15 23.26 16.84 34.65
N LEU A 16 23.59 15.55 34.73
CA LEU A 16 24.93 15.11 35.15
C LEU A 16 26.02 15.47 34.14
N ASN A 17 25.64 15.77 32.89
CA ASN A 17 26.55 16.17 31.83
C ASN A 17 27.74 15.21 31.64
N ARG A 18 27.48 13.90 31.70
CA ARG A 18 28.47 12.85 31.52
C ARG A 18 28.10 11.95 30.34
N PRO A 19 28.81 12.05 29.19
CA PRO A 19 28.45 11.33 27.97
C PRO A 19 28.30 9.81 28.15
N ALA A 20 29.17 9.19 28.95
CA ALA A 20 29.11 7.74 29.21
C ALA A 20 27.82 7.30 29.93
N LEU A 21 27.22 8.17 30.75
CA LEU A 21 25.97 7.85 31.45
C LEU A 21 24.74 8.04 30.57
N LEU A 22 24.88 8.80 29.47
CA LEU A 22 23.79 9.05 28.54
C LEU A 22 23.41 7.80 27.74
N ALA A 23 24.30 6.82 27.59
CA ALA A 23 23.96 5.51 27.02
C ALA A 23 22.86 4.78 27.81
N LEU A 24 22.76 5.04 29.12
CA LEU A 24 21.76 4.42 29.99
C LEU A 24 20.42 5.17 30.00
N ILE A 25 20.28 6.27 29.26
CA ILE A 25 19.09 7.13 29.37
C ILE A 25 17.80 6.40 28.93
N GLY A 26 17.88 5.45 28.00
CA GLY A 26 16.77 4.58 27.61
C GLY A 26 16.30 3.62 28.72
N GLN A 27 17.08 3.47 29.80
CA GLN A 27 16.73 2.66 30.97
C GLN A 27 16.10 3.49 32.10
N THR A 28 15.81 4.77 31.85
CA THR A 28 15.18 5.68 32.82
C THR A 28 13.72 5.97 32.49
N ARG A 29 13.02 6.65 33.41
CA ARG A 29 11.65 7.09 33.16
C ARG A 29 11.67 8.29 32.20
N LEU A 30 11.18 8.07 30.98
CA LEU A 30 11.01 9.11 29.96
C LEU A 30 9.52 9.45 29.79
N ARG A 31 9.13 10.68 30.14
CA ARG A 31 7.75 11.17 29.94
C ARG A 31 7.49 11.56 28.49
N ASP A 32 8.47 12.23 27.88
CA ASP A 32 8.52 12.52 26.45
C ASP A 32 9.92 12.13 25.93
N PRO A 33 10.05 10.92 25.35
CA PRO A 33 11.36 10.41 24.94
C PRO A 33 12.03 11.25 23.85
N LYS A 34 11.26 11.83 22.92
CA LYS A 34 11.80 12.49 21.74
C LYS A 34 12.75 13.67 22.09
N PRO A 35 12.36 14.68 22.88
CA PRO A 35 13.24 15.78 23.23
C PRO A 35 14.44 15.35 24.09
N ILE A 36 14.22 14.45 25.05
CA ILE A 36 15.23 13.98 26.00
C ILE A 36 16.33 13.21 25.26
N LEU A 37 15.95 12.24 24.43
CA LEU A 37 16.89 11.44 23.64
C LEU A 37 17.61 12.29 22.59
N SER A 38 16.91 13.23 21.95
CA SER A 38 17.54 14.18 21.02
C SER A 38 18.62 15.01 21.72
N GLN A 39 18.37 15.45 22.95
CA GLN A 39 19.34 16.19 23.74
C GLN A 39 20.52 15.31 24.17
N ALA A 40 20.28 14.06 24.56
CA ALA A 40 21.33 13.10 24.91
C ALA A 40 22.28 12.86 23.73
N VAL A 41 21.74 12.59 22.53
CA VAL A 41 22.54 12.40 21.31
C VAL A 41 23.38 13.65 21.02
N ARG A 42 22.77 14.84 21.08
CA ARG A 42 23.52 16.10 20.89
C ARG A 42 24.65 16.28 21.88
N GLN A 43 24.44 15.94 23.16
CA GLN A 43 25.48 16.03 24.18
C GLN A 43 26.62 15.02 23.95
N ILE A 44 26.29 13.78 23.58
CA ILE A 44 27.30 12.76 23.25
C ILE A 44 28.16 13.24 22.08
N MET A 45 27.53 13.71 21.00
CA MET A 45 28.24 14.21 19.82
C MET A 45 29.06 15.46 20.08
N ALA A 46 28.63 16.34 20.98
CA ALA A 46 29.36 17.57 21.32
C ALA A 46 30.57 17.32 22.22
N GLN A 47 30.57 16.23 23.00
CA GLN A 47 31.53 16.00 24.08
C GLN A 47 32.45 14.79 23.84
N THR A 48 32.18 14.00 22.82
CA THR A 48 32.99 12.83 22.46
C THR A 48 33.30 12.85 20.97
N SER A 49 34.30 12.10 20.53
CA SER A 49 34.65 11.95 19.11
C SER A 49 35.35 10.60 18.89
N GLY A 50 35.42 10.17 17.62
CA GLY A 50 36.07 8.92 17.22
C GLY A 50 35.40 7.69 17.82
N GLU A 51 36.20 6.66 18.11
CA GLU A 51 35.73 5.35 18.59
C GLU A 51 34.87 5.43 19.86
N ARG A 52 35.21 6.34 20.78
CA ARG A 52 34.43 6.52 22.02
C ARG A 52 33.02 7.06 21.75
N GLN A 53 32.86 7.93 20.75
CA GLN A 53 31.55 8.43 20.37
C GLN A 53 30.70 7.29 19.77
N GLU A 54 31.32 6.48 18.90
CA GLU A 54 30.67 5.34 18.26
C GLU A 54 30.22 4.29 19.27
N GLN A 55 31.06 3.96 20.26
CA GLN A 55 30.74 3.04 21.35
C GLN A 55 29.53 3.52 22.14
N ILE A 56 29.54 4.77 22.62
CA ILE A 56 28.45 5.31 23.45
C ILE A 56 27.14 5.40 22.67
N LEU A 57 27.18 5.77 21.39
CA LEU A 57 25.98 5.81 20.54
C LEU A 57 25.44 4.40 20.27
N THR A 58 26.32 3.42 20.04
CA THR A 58 25.93 2.01 19.88
C THR A 58 25.29 1.46 21.15
N GLU A 59 25.89 1.73 22.31
CA GLU A 59 25.34 1.34 23.61
C GLU A 59 23.98 1.98 23.86
N LEU A 60 23.82 3.27 23.54
CA LEU A 60 22.53 3.97 23.61
C LEU A 60 21.46 3.29 22.73
N LEU A 61 21.82 2.96 21.49
CA LEU A 61 20.91 2.27 20.55
C LEU A 61 20.48 0.90 21.06
N LEU A 62 21.39 0.14 21.67
CA LEU A 62 21.11 -1.19 22.23
C LEU A 62 20.22 -1.12 23.49
N LEU A 63 20.32 -0.04 24.24
CA LEU A 63 19.61 0.13 25.52
C LEU A 63 18.30 0.93 25.40
N CYS A 64 17.96 1.43 24.22
CA CYS A 64 16.66 2.06 23.96
C CYS A 64 15.61 1.00 23.57
N THR A 65 14.36 1.26 23.94
CA THR A 65 13.21 0.47 23.46
C THR A 65 12.87 0.79 22.00
N ASP A 66 12.15 -0.09 21.30
CA ASP A 66 11.74 0.13 19.89
C ASP A 66 11.00 1.46 19.67
N LYS A 67 10.18 1.89 20.65
CA LYS A 67 9.46 3.16 20.61
C LYS A 67 10.38 4.37 20.73
N GLU A 68 11.41 4.26 21.56
CA GLU A 68 12.41 5.31 21.78
C GLU A 68 13.36 5.39 20.58
N LEU A 69 13.75 4.24 20.05
CA LEU A 69 14.57 4.11 18.84
C LEU A 69 13.86 4.76 17.63
N ALA A 70 12.56 4.51 17.44
CA ALA A 70 11.77 5.16 16.40
C ALA A 70 11.73 6.69 16.56
N ALA A 71 11.63 7.19 17.80
CA ALA A 71 11.66 8.63 18.08
C ALA A 71 13.03 9.26 17.81
N MET A 72 14.12 8.51 17.96
CA MET A 72 15.51 8.93 17.70
C MET A 72 15.92 8.80 16.23
N ALA A 73 15.39 7.81 15.51
CA ALA A 73 15.75 7.49 14.13
C ALA A 73 15.62 8.71 13.21
N GLU A 74 14.60 9.56 13.41
CA GLU A 74 14.43 10.80 12.65
C GLU A 74 15.55 11.84 12.84
N GLN A 75 16.26 11.83 13.97
CA GLN A 75 17.38 12.74 14.26
C GLN A 75 18.69 12.17 13.70
N ILE A 76 18.92 10.87 13.86
CA ILE A 76 20.10 10.17 13.32
C ILE A 76 20.08 10.23 11.79
N ILE A 77 18.93 9.96 11.17
CA ILE A 77 18.73 10.03 9.71
C ILE A 77 18.80 11.47 9.18
N ARG A 78 18.40 12.49 9.96
CA ARG A 78 18.54 13.91 9.55
C ARG A 78 19.99 14.40 9.53
N TYR A 79 20.90 13.72 10.24
CA TYR A 79 22.31 14.10 10.33
C TYR A 79 23.22 13.37 9.34
N ASP A 80 22.66 12.77 8.28
CA ASP A 80 23.35 12.14 7.14
C ASP A 80 24.15 13.13 6.25
N ARG A 81 24.76 14.16 6.88
CA ARG A 81 25.74 15.10 6.32
C ARG A 81 27.13 14.94 6.98
N TYR A 82 27.39 13.89 7.74
CA TYR A 82 28.73 13.64 8.30
C TYR A 82 29.20 12.22 8.05
N GLY A 83 29.35 11.83 6.78
CA GLY A 83 30.40 10.90 6.31
C GLY A 83 30.57 9.55 7.03
N ILE A 84 29.59 9.07 7.79
CA ILE A 84 29.61 7.73 8.36
C ILE A 84 29.34 6.80 7.18
N PRO A 85 30.28 5.91 6.80
CA PRO A 85 29.96 4.88 5.82
C PRO A 85 28.70 4.14 6.31
N GLU A 86 27.74 3.91 5.42
CA GLU A 86 26.46 3.29 5.76
C GLU A 86 26.67 2.16 6.78
N SER A 87 26.11 2.33 7.98
CA SER A 87 26.15 1.27 8.99
C SER A 87 25.52 0.02 8.37
N PRO A 88 26.14 -1.17 8.50
CA PRO A 88 25.59 -2.42 7.98
C PRO A 88 24.12 -2.66 8.40
N LEU A 89 23.72 -2.13 9.55
CA LEU A 89 22.34 -2.18 10.04
C LEU A 89 21.38 -1.35 9.16
N ILE A 90 21.79 -0.15 8.74
CA ILE A 90 21.00 0.72 7.87
C ILE A 90 20.85 0.12 6.48
N SER A 91 21.94 -0.43 5.91
CA SER A 91 21.87 -1.11 4.61
C SER A 91 20.95 -2.33 4.66
N LYS A 92 21.00 -3.11 5.75
CA LYS A 92 20.09 -4.25 5.95
C LYS A 92 18.63 -3.81 6.04
N TRP A 93 18.30 -2.77 6.81
CA TRP A 93 16.93 -2.25 6.90
C TRP A 93 16.41 -1.66 5.59
N LYS A 94 17.28 -0.97 4.83
CA LYS A 94 16.91 -0.48 3.49
C LYS A 94 16.58 -1.64 2.56
N GLU A 95 17.37 -2.71 2.62
CA GLU A 95 17.16 -3.89 1.79
C GLU A 95 15.89 -4.65 2.20
N GLU A 96 15.66 -4.86 3.49
CA GLU A 96 14.43 -5.47 4.02
C GLU A 96 13.20 -4.64 3.63
N GLY A 97 13.23 -3.32 3.83
CA GLY A 97 12.15 -2.42 3.43
C GLY A 97 11.90 -2.40 1.92
N ARG A 98 12.96 -2.53 1.11
CA ARG A 98 12.85 -2.65 -0.36
C ARG A 98 12.19 -3.97 -0.76
N LEU A 99 12.62 -5.08 -0.16
CA LEU A 99 12.06 -6.41 -0.43
C LEU A 99 10.58 -6.46 -0.05
N GLU A 100 10.22 -6.00 1.16
CA GLU A 100 8.83 -5.92 1.60
C GLU A 100 7.98 -5.01 0.69
N GLY A 101 8.54 -3.88 0.25
CA GLY A 101 7.86 -2.95 -0.65
C GLY A 101 7.56 -3.58 -2.01
N ILE A 102 8.50 -4.37 -2.55
CA ILE A 102 8.32 -5.12 -3.80
C ILE A 102 7.26 -6.21 -3.63
N GLU A 103 7.36 -7.00 -2.56
CA GLU A 103 6.40 -8.08 -2.29
C GLU A 103 4.97 -7.54 -2.18
N LYS A 104 4.76 -6.54 -1.33
CA LYS A 104 3.45 -5.87 -1.16
C LYS A 104 2.97 -5.20 -2.45
N GLY A 105 3.89 -4.67 -3.26
CA GLY A 105 3.58 -4.05 -4.54
C GLY A 105 3.10 -5.07 -5.58
N ILE A 106 3.78 -6.22 -5.67
CA ILE A 106 3.43 -7.32 -6.56
C ILE A 106 2.09 -7.93 -6.16
N GLU A 107 1.90 -8.24 -4.89
CA GLU A 107 0.66 -8.82 -4.36
C GLU A 107 -0.55 -7.94 -4.70
N LYS A 108 -0.49 -6.65 -4.34
CA LYS A 108 -1.57 -5.68 -4.64
C LYS A 108 -1.77 -5.46 -6.15
N GLY A 109 -0.69 -5.52 -6.92
CA GLY A 109 -0.74 -5.37 -8.38
C GLY A 109 -1.46 -6.55 -9.04
N ILE A 110 -1.13 -7.78 -8.62
CA ILE A 110 -1.74 -9.01 -9.12
C ILE A 110 -3.21 -9.07 -8.72
N GLU A 111 -3.54 -8.83 -7.45
CA GLU A 111 -4.91 -8.87 -6.94
C GLU A 111 -5.82 -7.92 -7.74
N LYS A 112 -5.42 -6.64 -7.87
CA LYS A 112 -6.18 -5.65 -8.65
C LYS A 112 -6.24 -5.96 -10.14
N GLY A 113 -5.18 -6.56 -10.68
CA GLY A 113 -5.11 -6.95 -12.08
C GLY A 113 -6.09 -8.09 -12.39
N ILE A 114 -6.11 -9.11 -11.54
CA ILE A 114 -7.00 -10.27 -11.66
C ILE A 114 -8.45 -9.85 -11.48
N GLU A 115 -8.78 -9.08 -10.43
CA GLU A 115 -10.14 -8.63 -10.15
C GLU A 115 -10.73 -7.86 -11.35
N LYS A 116 -10.02 -6.84 -11.85
CA LYS A 116 -10.46 -6.06 -13.01
C LYS A 116 -10.49 -6.88 -14.30
N GLY A 117 -9.59 -7.84 -14.45
CA GLY A 117 -9.52 -8.72 -15.61
C GLY A 117 -10.72 -9.67 -15.66
N ILE A 118 -11.06 -10.28 -14.53
CA ILE A 118 -12.20 -11.19 -14.39
C ILE A 118 -13.51 -10.43 -14.58
N GLU A 119 -13.69 -9.30 -13.90
CA GLU A 119 -14.92 -8.49 -14.00
C GLU A 119 -15.23 -8.11 -15.44
N LYS A 120 -14.26 -7.50 -16.14
CA LYS A 120 -14.40 -7.13 -17.56
C LYS A 120 -14.56 -8.34 -18.48
N GLY A 121 -13.92 -9.46 -18.14
CA GLY A 121 -14.01 -10.70 -18.90
C GLY A 121 -15.41 -11.31 -18.83
N ILE A 122 -15.98 -11.37 -17.62
CA ILE A 122 -17.34 -11.87 -17.37
C ILE A 122 -18.37 -10.96 -18.04
N GLU A 123 -18.28 -9.63 -17.84
CA GLU A 123 -19.22 -8.67 -18.44
C GLU A 123 -19.26 -8.81 -19.97
N LYS A 124 -18.09 -8.78 -20.63
CA LYS A 124 -18.01 -8.98 -22.09
C LYS A 124 -18.46 -10.37 -22.54
N GLY A 125 -18.23 -11.40 -21.71
CA GLY A 125 -18.66 -12.76 -21.99
C GLY A 125 -20.18 -12.89 -21.98
N ILE A 126 -20.84 -12.28 -20.98
CA ILE A 126 -22.29 -12.24 -20.85
C ILE A 126 -22.91 -11.45 -22.02
N GLU A 127 -22.39 -10.25 -22.33
CA GLU A 127 -22.89 -9.44 -23.45
C GLU A 127 -22.82 -10.18 -24.79
N LYS A 128 -21.68 -10.82 -25.09
CA LYS A 128 -21.53 -11.63 -26.30
C LYS A 128 -22.48 -12.81 -26.32
N GLY A 129 -22.67 -13.48 -25.17
CA GLY A 129 -23.61 -14.59 -25.04
C GLY A 129 -25.07 -14.17 -25.29
N HIS A 130 -25.49 -13.04 -24.72
CA HIS A 130 -26.81 -12.47 -24.95
C HIS A 130 -27.02 -12.15 -26.44
N LEU A 131 -26.06 -11.48 -27.07
CA LEU A 131 -26.13 -11.14 -28.49
C LEU A 131 -26.24 -12.40 -29.37
N GLU A 132 -25.40 -13.41 -29.12
CA GLU A 132 -25.42 -14.67 -29.89
C GLU A 132 -26.76 -15.40 -29.74
N LEU A 133 -27.29 -15.49 -28.51
CA LEU A 133 -28.60 -16.07 -28.25
C LEU A 133 -29.70 -15.32 -28.99
N LEU A 134 -29.68 -13.99 -28.94
CA LEU A 134 -30.69 -13.15 -29.58
C LEU A 134 -30.70 -13.33 -31.10
N LEU A 135 -29.52 -13.32 -31.71
CA LEU A 135 -29.37 -13.58 -33.15
C LEU A 135 -29.85 -14.97 -33.54
N ARG A 136 -29.58 -16.00 -32.73
CA ARG A 136 -30.07 -17.37 -32.98
C ARG A 136 -31.60 -17.46 -32.88
N LEU A 137 -32.20 -16.81 -31.88
CA LEU A 137 -33.65 -16.76 -31.72
C LEU A 137 -34.34 -16.05 -32.89
N LEU A 138 -33.81 -14.90 -33.29
CA LEU A 138 -34.32 -14.14 -34.43
C LEU A 138 -34.18 -14.93 -35.74
N THR A 139 -33.04 -15.59 -35.94
CA THR A 139 -32.79 -16.42 -37.12
C THR A 139 -33.71 -17.64 -37.16
N HIS A 140 -33.99 -18.25 -36.01
CA HIS A 140 -34.90 -19.38 -35.90
C HIS A 140 -36.36 -18.97 -36.18
N ARG A 141 -36.80 -17.79 -35.72
CA ARG A 141 -38.19 -17.35 -35.85
C ARG A 141 -38.51 -16.72 -37.21
N TYR A 142 -37.60 -15.91 -37.75
CA TYR A 142 -37.83 -15.12 -38.96
C TYR A 142 -37.00 -15.57 -40.17
N GLY A 143 -36.20 -16.64 -40.01
CA GLY A 143 -35.23 -17.07 -41.00
C GLY A 143 -34.00 -16.16 -41.05
N PRO A 144 -33.17 -16.28 -42.09
CA PRO A 144 -31.94 -15.48 -42.22
C PRO A 144 -32.23 -13.98 -42.16
N LEU A 145 -31.57 -13.30 -41.22
CA LEU A 145 -31.61 -11.84 -41.11
C LEU A 145 -30.73 -11.20 -42.19
N SER A 146 -31.09 -10.00 -42.64
CA SER A 146 -30.22 -9.22 -43.51
C SER A 146 -29.01 -8.72 -42.71
N ALA A 147 -27.89 -8.47 -43.41
CA ALA A 147 -26.66 -7.96 -42.77
C ALA A 147 -26.90 -6.65 -42.01
N GLU A 148 -27.82 -5.81 -42.49
CA GLU A 148 -28.22 -4.56 -41.84
C GLU A 148 -28.91 -4.80 -40.50
N MET A 149 -29.86 -5.74 -40.43
CA MET A 149 -30.55 -6.10 -39.19
C MET A 149 -29.57 -6.72 -38.18
N THR A 150 -28.68 -7.60 -38.63
CA THR A 150 -27.65 -8.19 -37.76
C THR A 150 -26.72 -7.11 -37.18
N ALA A 151 -26.31 -6.13 -37.98
CA ALA A 151 -25.49 -5.02 -37.51
C ALA A 151 -26.22 -4.15 -36.49
N ARG A 152 -27.52 -3.87 -36.70
CA ARG A 152 -28.33 -3.13 -35.73
C ARG A 152 -28.48 -3.86 -34.40
N VAL A 153 -28.75 -5.17 -34.43
CA VAL A 153 -28.86 -5.99 -33.21
C VAL A 153 -27.52 -6.06 -32.48
N ALA A 154 -26.40 -6.17 -33.20
CA ALA A 154 -25.04 -6.16 -32.63
C ALA A 154 -24.62 -4.81 -32.03
N ALA A 155 -25.27 -3.72 -32.42
CA ALA A 155 -25.01 -2.38 -31.89
C ALA A 155 -25.84 -2.05 -30.63
N LEU A 156 -26.76 -2.93 -30.22
CA LEU A 156 -27.57 -2.74 -29.01
C LEU A 156 -26.70 -2.85 -27.75
N SER A 157 -27.00 -2.03 -26.75
CA SER A 157 -26.44 -2.16 -25.41
C SER A 157 -27.05 -3.35 -24.66
N ALA A 158 -26.37 -3.85 -23.62
CA ALA A 158 -26.86 -4.99 -22.83
C ALA A 158 -28.31 -4.83 -22.31
N PRO A 159 -28.76 -3.65 -21.82
CA PRO A 159 -30.16 -3.43 -21.45
C PRO A 159 -31.12 -3.52 -22.63
N GLN A 160 -30.74 -2.93 -23.78
CA GLN A 160 -31.57 -2.96 -24.99
C GLN A 160 -31.70 -4.38 -25.55
N MET A 161 -30.66 -5.22 -25.42
CA MET A 161 -30.75 -6.63 -25.79
C MET A 161 -31.81 -7.37 -24.95
N LEU A 162 -31.88 -7.09 -23.64
CA LEU A 162 -32.88 -7.70 -22.75
C LEU A 162 -34.29 -7.20 -23.07
N GLU A 163 -34.46 -5.90 -23.29
CA GLU A 163 -35.74 -5.32 -23.71
C GLU A 163 -36.23 -5.92 -25.04
N LEU A 164 -35.32 -6.10 -26.00
CA LEU A 164 -35.65 -6.77 -27.26
C LEU A 164 -36.02 -8.24 -27.03
N ALA A 165 -35.33 -8.95 -26.15
CA ALA A 165 -35.66 -10.35 -25.85
C ALA A 165 -37.07 -10.50 -25.25
N GLU A 166 -37.48 -9.57 -24.38
CA GLU A 166 -38.84 -9.54 -23.83
C GLU A 166 -39.88 -9.15 -24.89
N ALA A 167 -39.66 -8.04 -25.60
CA ALA A 167 -40.56 -7.57 -26.65
C ALA A 167 -40.73 -8.59 -27.79
N LEU A 168 -39.67 -9.35 -28.08
CA LEU A 168 -39.70 -10.43 -29.06
C LEU A 168 -40.78 -11.46 -28.74
N LEU A 169 -41.09 -11.73 -27.46
CA LEU A 169 -42.13 -12.71 -27.11
C LEU A 169 -43.53 -12.28 -27.58
N ASP A 170 -43.79 -10.97 -27.61
CA ASP A 170 -45.09 -10.40 -28.00
C ASP A 170 -45.19 -10.13 -29.50
N PHE A 171 -44.06 -10.10 -30.22
CA PHE A 171 -44.09 -9.82 -31.66
C PHE A 171 -44.88 -10.88 -32.42
N THR A 172 -45.68 -10.46 -33.38
CA THR A 172 -46.44 -11.36 -34.27
C THR A 172 -45.93 -11.37 -35.70
N SER A 173 -45.13 -10.37 -36.09
CA SER A 173 -44.59 -10.23 -37.44
C SER A 173 -43.12 -9.79 -37.45
N ARG A 174 -42.48 -9.84 -38.63
CA ARG A 174 -41.12 -9.33 -38.83
C ARG A 174 -41.08 -7.80 -38.89
N ASP A 175 -42.16 -7.17 -39.33
CA ASP A 175 -42.24 -5.71 -39.48
C ASP A 175 -42.16 -5.00 -38.11
N GLU A 176 -42.71 -5.61 -37.06
CA GLU A 176 -42.60 -5.10 -35.68
C GLU A 176 -41.16 -5.08 -35.17
N LEU A 177 -40.36 -6.10 -35.53
CA LEU A 177 -38.93 -6.15 -35.23
C LEU A 177 -38.17 -5.04 -35.95
N GLU A 178 -38.48 -4.79 -37.23
CA GLU A 178 -37.84 -3.73 -38.00
C GLU A 178 -38.19 -2.34 -37.47
N GLN A 179 -39.44 -2.13 -37.05
CA GLN A 179 -39.88 -0.89 -36.40
C GLN A 179 -39.21 -0.69 -35.04
N TRP A 180 -39.08 -1.75 -34.24
CA TRP A 180 -38.39 -1.67 -32.95
C TRP A 180 -36.92 -1.31 -33.13
N LEU A 181 -36.23 -1.97 -34.06
CA LEU A 181 -34.82 -1.70 -34.39
C LEU A 181 -34.59 -0.34 -35.07
N ALA A 182 -35.65 0.36 -35.47
CA ALA A 182 -35.60 1.68 -36.09
C ALA A 182 -35.90 2.84 -35.13
N ARG A 183 -36.28 2.54 -33.88
CA ARG A 183 -36.36 3.52 -32.80
C ARG A 183 -34.96 3.92 -32.31
#